data_AF-A0A8I2ZAN4-F1
#
_entry.id   AF-A0A8I2ZAN4-F1
#
_cell.length_a   1.000
_cell.length_b   1.000
_cell.length_c   1.000
_cell.angle_alpha   90.00
_cell.angle_beta   90.00
_cell.angle_gamma   90.00
#
_symmetry.space_group_name_H-M   'P 1'
#
loop_
_entity.id
_entity.type
_entity.pdbx_description
1 polymer ?
#
loop_
_entity_poly.entity_id
_entity_poly.type
_entity_poly.pdbx_seq_one_letter_code
_entity_poly.pdbx_strand_id
1 'polypeptide(L)'
;MVAAGFIDQVAIRADKSPTPPENVRKPRRAIDVPFLPLVPLGVGADVDKFVYLHPSSPLAHMSPQELPEYVVYAYLQRATQGVDPTKTPKTRMHALTDVTGGQLAGLAKGTPLLTYGKPVKEVRATATEREVWVVPYLRAEGIGGSGWPLPMKKVIEKREVGKGWVVQ
;
A
#
# COMPACT_ATOMS: atom_id res chain seq x y z
N MET A 1 13.05 -1.98 12.51
CA MET A 1 12.90 -3.04 11.48
C MET A 1 11.52 -3.71 11.49
N VAL A 2 10.46 -3.06 12.02
CA VAL A 2 9.11 -3.68 12.10
C VAL A 2 8.42 -3.78 10.73
N ALA A 3 8.48 -2.72 9.91
CA ALA A 3 7.84 -2.69 8.60
C ALA A 3 8.32 -3.79 7.63
N ALA A 4 9.58 -4.21 7.72
CA ALA A 4 10.14 -5.26 6.87
C ALA A 4 9.49 -6.63 7.10
N GLY A 5 9.15 -6.96 8.36
CA GLY A 5 8.54 -8.24 8.72
C GLY A 5 7.05 -8.37 8.37
N PHE A 6 6.42 -7.26 7.97
CA PHE A 6 4.98 -7.14 7.70
C PHE A 6 4.75 -6.41 6.36
N ILE A 7 5.66 -6.56 5.40
CA ILE A 7 5.68 -5.79 4.14
C ILE A 7 4.49 -6.13 3.19
N ASP A 8 3.86 -7.27 3.42
CA ASP A 8 2.61 -7.72 2.80
C ASP A 8 1.36 -7.15 3.50
N GLN A 9 1.50 -6.64 4.72
CA GLN A 9 0.44 -6.09 5.56
C GLN A 9 0.48 -4.56 5.60
N VAL A 10 0.31 -3.96 4.43
CA VAL A 10 0.30 -2.51 4.22
C VAL A 10 -1.11 -2.06 3.85
N ALA A 11 -1.55 -0.92 4.35
CA ALA A 11 -2.76 -0.25 3.90
C ALA A 11 -2.47 1.18 3.45
N ILE A 12 -3.02 1.58 2.30
CA ILE A 12 -2.95 2.95 1.77
C ILE A 12 -4.20 3.74 2.16
N ARG A 13 -4.06 5.01 2.49
CA ARG A 13 -5.21 5.90 2.74
C ARG A 13 -6.07 5.97 1.49
N ALA A 14 -7.38 5.73 1.61
CA ALA A 14 -8.22 5.49 0.43
C ALA A 14 -8.30 6.70 -0.51
N ASP A 15 -8.28 7.91 0.03
CA ASP A 15 -8.26 9.18 -0.73
C ASP A 15 -6.95 9.39 -1.52
N LYS A 16 -5.88 8.72 -1.12
CA LYS A 16 -4.57 8.74 -1.77
C LYS A 16 -4.30 7.51 -2.65
N SER A 17 -5.27 6.61 -2.76
CA SER A 17 -5.12 5.42 -3.59
C SER A 17 -5.10 5.75 -5.08
N PRO A 18 -4.61 4.85 -5.95
CA PRO A 18 -4.56 5.11 -7.40
C PRO A 18 -5.93 5.35 -8.04
N THR A 19 -6.97 4.82 -7.40
CA THR A 19 -8.36 5.00 -7.81
C THR A 19 -9.15 5.39 -6.56
N PRO A 20 -9.09 6.67 -6.16
CA PRO A 20 -9.78 7.14 -4.98
C PRO A 20 -11.30 6.91 -5.10
N PRO A 21 -11.97 6.47 -4.04
CA PRO A 21 -13.41 6.29 -4.06
C PRO A 21 -14.14 7.65 -4.07
N GLU A 22 -15.07 7.83 -5.01
CA GLU A 22 -15.74 9.12 -5.25
C GLU A 22 -16.69 9.55 -4.12
N ASN A 23 -17.38 8.60 -3.47
CA ASN A 23 -18.50 8.88 -2.55
C ASN A 23 -18.20 8.58 -1.08
N VAL A 24 -16.95 8.75 -0.63
CA VAL A 24 -16.61 8.57 0.78
C VAL A 24 -16.96 9.82 1.59
N ARG A 25 -17.86 9.67 2.56
CA ARG A 25 -18.17 10.72 3.54
C ARG A 25 -16.88 11.21 4.22
N LYS A 26 -16.68 12.53 4.24
CA LYS A 26 -15.49 13.14 4.86
C LYS A 26 -15.37 12.71 6.34
N PRO A 27 -14.25 12.07 6.72
CA PRO A 27 -14.05 11.58 8.08
C PRO A 27 -13.84 12.74 9.05
N ARG A 28 -14.43 12.63 10.25
CA ARG A 28 -14.28 13.61 11.34
C ARG A 28 -13.20 13.24 12.34
N ARG A 29 -12.81 11.97 12.40
CA ARG A 29 -11.83 11.40 13.35
C ARG A 29 -10.89 10.47 12.60
N ALA A 30 -9.68 10.27 13.11
CA ALA A 30 -8.72 9.35 12.51
C ALA A 30 -9.27 7.92 12.34
N ILE A 31 -10.01 7.42 13.33
CA ILE A 31 -10.65 6.09 13.29
C ILE A 31 -11.79 5.99 12.26
N ASP A 32 -12.19 7.08 11.64
CA ASP A 32 -13.20 7.10 10.58
C ASP A 32 -12.57 7.26 9.19
N VAL A 33 -11.25 7.48 9.09
CA VAL A 33 -10.52 7.56 7.83
C VAL A 33 -10.39 6.15 7.22
N PRO A 34 -10.87 5.94 5.99
CA PRO A 34 -10.75 4.64 5.34
C PRO A 34 -9.36 4.42 4.74
N PHE A 35 -8.88 3.20 4.88
CA PHE A 35 -7.67 2.70 4.23
C PHE A 35 -8.02 1.46 3.38
N LEU A 36 -7.27 1.27 2.30
CA LEU A 36 -7.34 0.09 1.45
C LEU A 36 -6.16 -0.82 1.78
N PRO A 37 -6.39 -2.05 2.27
CA PRO A 37 -5.31 -3.01 2.50
C PRO A 37 -4.73 -3.50 1.16
N LEU A 38 -3.44 -3.83 1.16
CA LEU A 38 -2.71 -4.32 -0.02
C LEU A 38 -3.31 -5.65 -0.50
N VAL A 39 -3.65 -6.52 0.45
CA VAL A 39 -4.43 -7.73 0.24
C VAL A 39 -5.91 -7.42 0.50
N PRO A 40 -6.80 -7.51 -0.51
CA PRO A 40 -8.24 -7.28 -0.37
C PRO A 40 -8.88 -8.25 0.63
N LEU A 41 -9.92 -7.77 1.33
CA LEU A 41 -10.62 -8.52 2.38
C LEU A 41 -11.52 -9.67 1.85
N GLY A 42 -11.72 -9.75 0.54
CA GLY A 42 -12.57 -10.74 -0.12
C GLY A 42 -13.10 -10.27 -1.46
N VAL A 43 -13.79 -11.17 -2.17
CA VAL A 43 -14.39 -10.92 -3.49
C VAL A 43 -15.91 -10.85 -3.33
N GLY A 44 -16.53 -9.71 -3.63
CA GLY A 44 -17.98 -9.52 -3.55
C GLY A 44 -18.38 -8.04 -3.53
N ALA A 45 -19.54 -7.70 -4.11
CA ALA A 45 -20.04 -6.32 -4.16
C ALA A 45 -20.40 -5.75 -2.77
N ASP A 46 -20.77 -6.63 -1.82
CA ASP A 46 -21.21 -6.26 -0.46
C ASP A 46 -20.11 -6.27 0.60
N VAL A 47 -18.87 -6.59 0.24
CA VAL A 47 -17.75 -6.58 1.19
C VAL A 47 -17.22 -5.16 1.30
N ASP A 48 -17.29 -4.56 2.49
CA ASP A 48 -16.60 -3.30 2.78
C ASP A 48 -15.11 -3.49 2.49
N LYS A 49 -14.61 -2.77 1.49
CA LYS A 49 -13.22 -2.88 1.02
C LYS A 49 -12.26 -2.12 1.93
N PHE A 50 -12.80 -1.29 2.83
CA PHE A 50 -12.01 -0.44 3.69
C PHE A 50 -11.70 -1.09 5.03
N VAL A 51 -10.52 -0.77 5.53
CA VAL A 51 -10.11 -0.99 6.91
C VAL A 51 -9.92 0.36 7.58
N TYR A 52 -10.09 0.39 8.90
CA TYR A 52 -10.01 1.61 9.70
C TYR A 52 -9.06 1.42 10.86
N LEU A 53 -8.43 2.48 11.35
CA LEU A 53 -7.61 2.39 12.55
C LEU A 53 -8.43 1.86 13.74
N HIS A 54 -7.83 0.96 14.52
CA HIS A 54 -8.38 0.56 15.81
C HIS A 54 -8.28 1.74 16.81
N PRO A 55 -9.30 1.99 17.66
CA PRO A 55 -9.27 3.12 18.60
C PRO A 55 -8.12 3.12 19.60
N SER A 56 -7.50 1.97 19.88
CA SER A 56 -6.33 1.88 20.77
C SER A 56 -5.00 2.19 20.06
N SER A 57 -5.00 2.42 18.75
CA SER A 57 -3.78 2.78 18.02
C SER A 57 -3.32 4.19 18.40
N PRO A 58 -2.02 4.44 18.54
CA PRO A 58 -1.51 5.81 18.71
C PRO A 58 -1.96 6.76 17.58
N LEU A 59 -2.11 6.25 16.35
CA LEU A 59 -2.59 7.02 15.19
C LEU A 59 -4.06 7.43 15.31
N ALA A 60 -4.86 6.79 16.19
CA ALA A 60 -6.27 7.10 16.39
C ALA A 60 -6.54 8.49 17.00
N HIS A 61 -5.50 9.11 17.57
CA HIS A 61 -5.57 10.40 18.24
C HIS A 61 -5.07 11.58 17.39
N MET A 62 -4.59 11.32 16.17
CA MET A 62 -4.18 12.35 15.22
C MET A 62 -5.39 13.00 14.53
N SER A 63 -5.19 14.17 13.92
CA SER A 63 -6.21 14.71 13.02
C SER A 63 -6.30 13.86 11.73
N PRO A 64 -7.48 13.78 11.08
CA PRO A 64 -7.61 13.05 9.82
C PRO A 64 -6.63 13.50 8.72
N GLN A 65 -6.22 14.77 8.74
CA GLN A 65 -5.33 15.36 7.74
C GLN A 65 -3.87 14.90 7.92
N GLU A 66 -3.44 14.73 9.18
CA GLU A 66 -2.07 14.35 9.54
C GLU A 66 -1.82 12.84 9.42
N LEU A 67 -2.87 12.03 9.22
CA LEU A 67 -2.69 10.59 9.09
C LEU A 67 -1.76 10.23 7.93
N PRO A 68 -0.89 9.22 8.12
CA PRO A 68 0.07 8.82 7.10
C PRO A 68 -0.62 8.26 5.86
N GLU A 69 0.12 8.28 4.76
CA GLU A 69 -0.35 7.71 3.49
C GLU A 69 -0.39 6.19 3.52
N TYR A 70 0.64 5.57 4.11
CA TYR A 70 0.71 4.13 4.28
C TYR A 70 0.88 3.77 5.76
N VAL A 71 0.23 2.70 6.16
CA VAL A 71 0.34 2.12 7.49
C VAL A 71 0.67 0.64 7.33
N VAL A 72 1.67 0.18 8.09
CA VAL A 72 1.91 -1.25 8.30
C VAL A 72 1.10 -1.71 9.50
N TYR A 73 0.39 -2.82 9.39
CA TYR A 73 -0.43 -3.39 10.46
C TYR A 73 -0.02 -4.81 10.82
N ALA A 74 -0.40 -5.25 12.03
CA ALA A 74 -0.09 -6.60 12.53
C ALA A 74 -1.16 -7.63 12.17
N TYR A 75 -2.43 -7.21 12.21
CA TYR A 75 -3.60 -8.01 11.85
C TYR A 75 -4.83 -7.11 11.71
N LEU A 76 -5.88 -7.70 11.12
CA LEU A 76 -7.20 -7.09 10.98
C LEU A 76 -8.18 -7.76 11.92
N GLN A 77 -9.01 -6.97 12.60
CA GLN A 77 -10.04 -7.40 13.50
C GLN A 77 -11.40 -6.97 12.95
N ARG A 78 -12.20 -7.92 12.51
CA ARG A 78 -13.58 -7.67 12.07
C ARG A 78 -14.47 -7.50 13.30
N ALA A 79 -15.16 -6.36 13.42
CA ALA A 79 -16.16 -6.21 14.45
C ALA A 79 -17.34 -7.16 14.20
N THR A 80 -17.94 -7.68 15.26
CA THR A 80 -19.22 -8.39 15.18
C THR A 80 -20.35 -7.40 14.96
N GLN A 81 -21.45 -7.84 14.34
CA GLN A 81 -22.67 -7.05 14.26
C GLN A 81 -23.08 -6.58 15.65
N GLY A 82 -23.37 -5.29 15.78
CA GLY A 82 -23.76 -4.67 17.04
C GLY A 82 -25.26 -4.80 17.30
N VAL A 83 -25.74 -4.13 18.34
CA VAL A 83 -27.17 -4.06 18.66
C VAL A 83 -27.97 -3.29 17.60
N ASP A 84 -27.30 -2.40 16.85
CA ASP A 84 -27.88 -1.59 15.79
C ASP A 84 -27.64 -2.26 14.42
N PRO A 85 -28.65 -2.94 13.83
CA PRO A 85 -28.48 -3.71 12.61
C PRO A 85 -28.21 -2.83 11.38
N THR A 86 -28.45 -1.51 11.48
CA THR A 86 -28.23 -0.56 10.38
C THR A 86 -26.77 -0.16 10.21
N LYS A 87 -25.92 -0.42 11.22
CA LYS A 87 -24.50 -0.09 11.18
C LYS A 87 -23.68 -1.27 10.73
N THR A 88 -23.11 -1.16 9.54
CA THR A 88 -22.12 -2.13 9.05
C THR A 88 -20.91 -2.15 9.99
N PRO A 89 -20.55 -3.33 10.55
CA PRO A 89 -19.41 -3.45 11.42
C PRO A 89 -18.11 -3.17 10.64
N LYS A 90 -17.30 -2.25 11.16
CA LYS A 90 -16.02 -1.87 10.55
C LYS A 90 -14.94 -2.92 10.83
N THR A 91 -14.16 -3.26 9.82
CA THR A 91 -12.89 -3.97 10.00
C THR A 91 -11.83 -3.01 10.50
N ARG A 92 -11.17 -3.36 11.61
CA ARG A 92 -10.18 -2.51 12.29
C ARG A 92 -8.78 -3.07 12.15
N MET A 93 -7.82 -2.23 11.75
CA MET A 93 -6.41 -2.60 11.72
C MET A 93 -5.70 -2.21 13.02
N HIS A 94 -4.87 -3.11 13.53
CA HIS A 94 -3.92 -2.83 14.61
C HIS A 94 -2.62 -2.35 13.99
N ALA A 95 -2.51 -1.03 13.85
CA ALA A 95 -1.38 -0.37 13.20
C ALA A 95 -0.10 -0.49 14.04
N LEU A 96 1.00 -0.83 13.36
CA LEU A 96 2.34 -0.95 13.93
C LEU A 96 3.17 0.32 13.73
N THR A 97 3.20 0.83 12.50
CA THR A 97 4.01 2.00 12.12
C THR A 97 3.46 2.65 10.86
N ASP A 98 3.67 3.95 10.73
CA ASP A 98 3.58 4.63 9.45
C ASP A 98 4.79 4.30 8.57
N VAL A 99 4.63 4.46 7.26
CA VAL A 99 5.71 4.26 6.28
C VAL A 99 5.49 5.15 5.05
N THR A 100 6.57 5.60 4.44
CA THR A 100 6.53 6.35 3.18
C THR A 100 6.59 5.41 1.97
N GLY A 101 6.07 5.84 0.82
CA GLY A 101 6.18 5.05 -0.41
C GLY A 101 7.63 4.75 -0.83
N GLY A 102 8.56 5.67 -0.57
CA GLY A 102 9.99 5.45 -0.83
C GLY A 102 10.59 4.35 0.06
N GLN A 103 10.21 4.32 1.34
CA GLN A 103 10.61 3.25 2.25
C GLN A 103 10.00 1.91 1.83
N LEU A 104 8.73 1.88 1.42
CA LEU A 104 8.09 0.66 0.87
C LEU A 104 8.84 0.13 -0.35
N ALA A 105 9.24 1.00 -1.28
CA ALA A 105 10.03 0.60 -2.46
C ALA A 105 11.43 0.06 -2.11
N GLY A 106 12.00 0.49 -0.99
CA GLY A 106 13.25 -0.06 -0.47
C GLY A 106 13.05 -1.40 0.22
N LEU A 107 12.06 -1.50 1.11
CA LEU A 107 11.76 -2.68 1.92
C LEU A 107 11.25 -3.86 1.09
N ALA A 108 10.44 -3.59 0.06
CA ALA A 108 9.91 -4.63 -0.83
C ALA A 108 10.89 -5.05 -1.95
N LYS A 109 12.09 -4.44 -2.02
CA LYS A 109 13.10 -4.80 -3.02
C LYS A 109 13.49 -6.28 -2.88
N GLY A 110 13.47 -7.00 -4.00
CA GLY A 110 13.78 -8.44 -4.03
C GLY A 110 12.61 -9.34 -3.62
N THR A 111 11.47 -8.78 -3.22
CA THR A 111 10.23 -9.53 -2.98
C THR A 111 9.35 -9.53 -4.23
N PRO A 112 8.43 -10.51 -4.38
CA PRO A 112 7.43 -10.51 -5.45
C PRO A 112 6.42 -9.35 -5.38
N LEU A 113 6.38 -8.62 -4.26
CA LEU A 113 5.43 -7.53 -4.05
C LEU A 113 5.80 -6.28 -4.86
N LEU A 114 7.04 -6.15 -5.32
CA LEU A 114 7.54 -4.97 -6.01
C LEU A 114 7.83 -5.27 -7.47
N THR A 115 7.20 -4.50 -8.35
CA THR A 115 7.49 -4.53 -9.79
C THR A 115 7.93 -3.14 -10.26
N TYR A 116 8.60 -3.07 -11.41
CA TYR A 116 9.06 -1.81 -11.98
C TYR A 116 8.38 -1.57 -13.32
N GLY A 117 7.89 -0.35 -13.52
CA GLY A 117 7.38 0.09 -14.82
C GLY A 117 8.49 0.29 -15.85
N LYS A 118 8.10 0.77 -17.02
CA LYS A 118 9.06 1.16 -18.07
C LYS A 118 9.94 2.32 -17.57
N PRO A 119 11.21 2.41 -18.02
CA PRO A 119 12.05 3.57 -17.79
C PRO A 119 11.36 4.86 -18.23
N VAL A 120 11.31 5.84 -17.33
CA VAL A 120 10.80 7.19 -17.59
C VAL A 120 11.91 8.07 -18.16
N LYS A 121 13.12 7.93 -17.64
CA LYS A 121 14.30 8.68 -18.08
C LYS A 121 15.55 7.83 -17.92
N GLU A 122 16.37 7.80 -18.97
CA GLU A 122 17.71 7.22 -18.92
C GLU A 122 18.73 8.27 -18.43
N VAL A 123 19.60 7.86 -17.51
CA VAL A 123 20.69 8.69 -16.99
C VAL A 123 22.00 8.32 -17.68
N ARG A 124 22.28 7.02 -17.76
CA ARG A 124 23.46 6.44 -18.40
C ARG A 124 23.13 5.03 -18.87
N ALA A 125 23.65 4.62 -20.02
CA ALA A 125 23.58 3.24 -20.47
C ALA A 125 24.89 2.73 -21.05
N THR A 126 25.09 1.43 -20.92
CA THR A 126 26.09 0.61 -21.59
C THR A 126 25.37 -0.56 -22.25
N ALA A 127 26.11 -1.45 -22.94
CA ALA A 127 25.51 -2.63 -23.57
C ALA A 127 24.85 -3.62 -22.58
N THR A 128 25.32 -3.62 -21.32
CA THR A 128 24.95 -4.61 -20.30
C THR A 128 24.35 -4.02 -19.03
N GLU A 129 24.47 -2.71 -18.81
CA GLU A 129 23.99 -2.03 -17.62
C GLU A 129 23.46 -0.63 -17.96
N ARG A 130 22.33 -0.23 -17.38
CA ARG A 130 21.79 1.13 -17.49
C ARG A 130 21.28 1.65 -16.15
N GLU A 131 21.46 2.94 -15.95
CA GLU A 131 20.94 3.70 -14.81
C GLU A 131 19.71 4.49 -15.30
N VAL A 132 18.54 4.17 -14.76
CA VAL A 132 17.25 4.69 -15.23
C VAL A 132 16.38 5.14 -14.06
N TRP A 133 15.52 6.13 -14.32
CA TRP A 133 14.40 6.47 -13.45
C TRP A 133 13.19 5.62 -13.80
N VAL A 134 12.63 4.94 -12.81
CA VAL A 134 11.44 4.08 -12.95
C VAL A 134 10.44 4.39 -11.86
N VAL A 135 9.17 4.12 -12.14
CA VAL A 135 8.10 4.09 -11.13
C VAL A 135 7.98 2.65 -10.62
N PRO A 136 8.25 2.39 -9.33
CA PRO A 136 7.96 1.09 -8.72
C PRO A 136 6.46 0.96 -8.46
N TYR A 137 5.95 -0.26 -8.49
CA TYR A 137 4.57 -0.59 -8.19
C TYR A 137 4.52 -1.65 -7.09
N LEU A 138 3.84 -1.35 -5.99
CA LEU A 138 3.58 -2.30 -4.91
C LEU A 138 2.28 -3.05 -5.20
N ARG A 139 2.30 -4.38 -5.10
CA ARG A 139 1.13 -5.22 -5.33
C ARG A 139 1.18 -6.47 -4.46
N ALA A 140 0.03 -6.91 -3.98
CA ALA A 140 -0.11 -8.25 -3.43
C ALA A 140 0.07 -9.33 -4.51
N GLU A 141 0.69 -10.43 -4.15
CA GLU A 141 0.89 -11.58 -5.02
C GLU A 141 -0.45 -12.22 -5.41
N GLY A 142 -0.57 -12.68 -6.66
CA GLY A 142 -1.79 -13.34 -7.16
C GLY A 142 -2.98 -12.40 -7.44
N ILE A 143 -2.84 -11.09 -7.20
CA ILE A 143 -3.90 -10.11 -7.41
C ILE A 143 -3.72 -9.43 -8.78
N GLY A 144 -4.78 -9.41 -9.59
CA GLY A 144 -4.82 -8.69 -10.86
C GLY A 144 -4.76 -7.16 -10.67
N GLY A 145 -4.48 -6.42 -11.75
CA GLY A 145 -4.40 -4.94 -11.75
C GLY A 145 -2.97 -4.42 -11.88
N SER A 146 -2.76 -3.12 -11.68
CA SER A 146 -1.43 -2.48 -11.85
C SER A 146 -0.63 -2.34 -10.55
N GLY A 147 -1.27 -2.44 -9.38
CA GLY A 147 -0.65 -2.14 -8.08
C GLY A 147 -0.62 -0.65 -7.75
N TRP A 148 -0.09 -0.29 -6.59
CA TRP A 148 0.06 1.09 -6.13
C TRP A 148 1.39 1.68 -6.65
N PRO A 149 1.36 2.77 -7.45
CA PRO A 149 2.58 3.42 -7.88
C PRO A 149 3.25 4.08 -6.67
N LEU A 150 4.54 3.80 -6.50
CA LEU A 150 5.37 4.39 -5.46
C LEU A 150 6.18 5.56 -6.04
N PRO A 151 6.75 6.43 -5.19
CA PRO A 151 7.62 7.50 -5.65
C PRO A 151 8.71 7.00 -6.59
N MET A 152 8.90 7.74 -7.68
CA MET A 152 9.89 7.43 -8.71
C MET A 152 11.27 7.35 -8.07
N LYS A 153 12.04 6.32 -8.43
CA LYS A 153 13.40 6.14 -7.93
C LYS A 153 14.34 5.81 -9.07
N LYS A 154 15.61 6.15 -8.84
CA LYS A 154 16.68 5.76 -9.72
C LYS A 154 17.10 4.32 -9.41
N VAL A 155 17.29 3.51 -10.43
CA VAL A 155 17.71 2.11 -10.33
C VAL A 155 18.79 1.80 -11.35
N ILE A 156 19.56 0.75 -11.06
CA ILE A 156 20.48 0.14 -12.01
C ILE A 156 19.80 -1.12 -12.54
N GLU A 157 19.70 -1.22 -13.85
CA GLU A 157 19.22 -2.40 -14.54
C GLU A 157 20.37 -3.08 -15.27
N LYS A 158 20.51 -4.39 -15.09
CA LYS A 158 21.45 -5.22 -15.85
C LYS A 158 20.72 -6.07 -16.86
N ARG A 159 21.33 -6.23 -18.02
CA ARG A 159 20.81 -7.09 -19.09
C ARG A 159 21.16 -8.54 -18.77
N GLU A 160 20.15 -9.33 -18.42
CA GLU A 160 20.25 -10.77 -18.22
C GLU A 160 19.80 -11.53 -19.48
N VAL A 161 20.59 -12.53 -19.87
CA VAL A 161 20.27 -13.41 -21.01
C VAL A 161 18.95 -14.13 -20.74
N GLY A 162 18.00 -14.02 -21.68
CA GLY A 162 16.69 -14.65 -21.58
C GLY A 162 15.65 -13.92 -20.70
N LYS A 163 16.03 -12.92 -19.90
CA LYS A 163 15.11 -12.16 -19.03
C LYS A 163 14.99 -10.68 -19.36
N GLY A 164 15.92 -10.13 -20.15
CA GLY A 164 15.92 -8.71 -20.52
C GLY A 164 16.58 -7.85 -19.43
N TRP A 165 16.05 -6.64 -19.21
CA TRP A 165 16.57 -5.71 -18.20
C TRP A 165 15.99 -6.03 -16.83
N VAL A 166 16.87 -6.32 -15.86
CA VAL A 166 16.50 -6.69 -14.49
C VAL A 166 17.07 -5.67 -13.52
N VAL A 167 16.23 -5.13 -12.64
CA VAL A 167 16.66 -4.21 -11.58
C VAL A 167 17.51 -4.96 -10.55
N GLN A 168 18.68 -4.41 -10.24
CA GLN A 168 19.63 -4.93 -9.25
C GLN A 168 19.46 -4.28 -7.88
#